data_AF-A0A2R6CJ85-F1
#
_entry.id   AF-A0A2R6CJ85-F1
#
_cell.length_a   1.000
_cell.length_b   1.000
_cell.length_c   1.000
_cell.angle_alpha   90.00
_cell.angle_beta   90.00
_cell.angle_gamma   90.00
#
_symmetry.space_group_name_H-M   'P 1'
#
loop_
_entity.id
_entity.type
_entity.pdbx_description
1 polymer ?
#
loop_
_entity_poly.entity_id
_entity_poly.type
_entity_poly.pdbx_seq_one_letter_code
_entity_poly.pdbx_strand_id
1 'polypeptide(L)'
;MRHSSGRRGQVEPLAAIVAVATVGVAIGLYAGVLDGVVEPDDERDTDAIAVATLSVDGRRITVGPAPSDGETMTASRRVAVRTAPGVVRPGRLSITVWR
;
A
#
# COMPACT_ATOMS: atom_id res chain seq x y z
N MET A 1 -13.36 -44.33 15.88
CA MET A 1 -12.42 -43.81 14.86
C MET A 1 -13.14 -43.74 13.53
N ARG A 2 -13.63 -42.56 13.12
CA ARG A 2 -14.28 -42.36 11.81
C ARG A 2 -13.36 -41.53 10.93
N HIS A 3 -13.03 -42.09 9.78
CA HIS A 3 -12.12 -41.58 8.76
C HIS A 3 -12.85 -40.49 7.96
N SER A 4 -12.18 -39.34 7.82
CA SER A 4 -12.63 -38.25 6.97
C SER A 4 -12.32 -38.55 5.50
N SER A 5 -12.94 -37.77 4.62
CA SER A 5 -12.60 -37.48 3.21
C SER A 5 -13.16 -38.40 2.11
N GLY A 6 -13.76 -37.77 1.08
CA GLY A 6 -14.02 -38.41 -0.21
C GLY A 6 -14.96 -37.70 -1.19
N ARG A 7 -15.97 -36.91 -0.74
CA ARG A 7 -17.07 -36.51 -1.67
C ARG A 7 -17.63 -35.09 -1.59
N ARG A 8 -17.02 -34.17 -0.84
CA ARG A 8 -17.63 -32.84 -0.57
C ARG A 8 -16.66 -31.64 -0.56
N GLY A 9 -15.56 -31.68 -1.32
CA GLY A 9 -14.59 -30.56 -1.27
C GLY A 9 -13.64 -30.36 -2.46
N GLN A 10 -13.71 -31.16 -3.52
CA GLN A 10 -12.89 -30.88 -4.71
C GLN A 10 -13.82 -30.33 -5.79
N VAL A 11 -13.82 -29.00 -5.96
CA VAL A 11 -14.01 -28.44 -7.30
C VAL A 11 -13.11 -29.26 -8.22
N GLU A 12 -13.65 -29.88 -9.27
CA GLU A 12 -12.82 -30.63 -10.22
C GLU A 12 -11.61 -29.75 -10.56
N PRO A 13 -10.37 -30.26 -10.48
CA PRO A 13 -9.17 -29.43 -10.65
C PRO A 13 -9.20 -28.63 -11.95
N LEU A 14 -9.90 -29.16 -12.97
CA LEU A 14 -10.20 -28.46 -14.22
C LEU A 14 -11.11 -27.24 -14.03
N ALA A 15 -12.22 -27.37 -13.29
CA ALA A 15 -13.14 -26.26 -13.02
C ALA A 15 -12.45 -25.12 -12.26
N ALA A 16 -11.54 -25.46 -11.33
CA ALA A 16 -10.74 -24.47 -10.63
C ALA A 16 -9.80 -23.71 -11.59
N ILE A 17 -9.13 -24.42 -12.50
CA ILE A 17 -8.27 -23.79 -13.52
C ILE A 17 -9.08 -22.92 -14.47
N VAL A 18 -10.25 -23.39 -14.94
CA VAL A 18 -11.15 -22.62 -15.81
C VAL A 18 -11.62 -21.35 -15.10
N ALA A 19 -11.98 -21.43 -13.81
CA ALA A 19 -12.37 -20.27 -13.03
C ALA A 19 -11.21 -19.27 -12.87
N VAL A 20 -10.01 -19.72 -12.52
CA VAL A 20 -8.82 -18.85 -12.40
C VAL A 20 -8.46 -18.23 -13.74
N ALA A 21 -8.50 -18.99 -14.84
CA ALA A 21 -8.26 -18.48 -16.19
C ALA A 21 -9.31 -17.44 -16.58
N THR A 22 -10.59 -17.69 -16.28
CA THR A 22 -11.68 -16.74 -16.55
C THR A 22 -11.50 -15.45 -15.74
N VAL A 23 -11.16 -15.56 -14.45
CA VAL A 23 -10.89 -14.40 -13.58
C VAL A 23 -9.67 -13.63 -14.09
N GLY A 24 -8.59 -14.31 -14.48
CA GLY A 24 -7.40 -13.67 -15.04
C GLY A 24 -7.69 -12.92 -16.34
N VAL A 25 -8.44 -13.53 -17.26
CA VAL A 25 -8.87 -12.88 -18.52
C VAL A 25 -9.78 -11.68 -18.21
N ALA A 26 -10.74 -11.82 -17.31
CA ALA A 26 -11.63 -10.73 -16.92
C ALA A 26 -10.84 -9.56 -16.29
N ILE A 27 -9.88 -9.85 -15.40
CA ILE A 27 -8.99 -8.84 -14.81
C ILE A 27 -8.14 -8.17 -15.88
N GLY A 28 -7.57 -8.94 -16.83
CA GLY A 28 -6.76 -8.40 -17.92
C GLY A 28 -7.56 -7.50 -18.87
N LEU A 29 -8.74 -7.95 -19.29
CA LEU A 29 -9.66 -7.13 -20.10
C LEU A 29 -10.08 -5.87 -19.36
N TYR A 30 -10.42 -5.99 -18.07
CA TYR A 30 -10.77 -4.85 -17.24
C TYR A 30 -9.59 -3.88 -17.09
N ALA A 31 -8.38 -4.37 -16.84
CA ALA A 31 -7.18 -3.55 -16.74
C ALA A 31 -6.87 -2.81 -18.04
N GLY A 32 -7.06 -3.46 -19.21
CA GLY A 32 -6.91 -2.79 -20.51
C GLY A 32 -7.98 -1.71 -20.76
N VAL A 33 -9.23 -1.96 -20.36
CA VAL A 33 -10.27 -0.91 -20.36
C VAL A 33 -9.90 0.23 -19.42
N LEU A 34 -9.41 -0.11 -18.22
CA LEU A 34 -9.00 0.85 -17.20
C LEU A 34 -7.86 1.75 -17.70
N ASP A 35 -6.83 1.17 -18.33
CA ASP A 35 -5.70 1.88 -18.94
C ASP A 35 -6.13 2.88 -20.03
N GLY A 36 -7.21 2.58 -20.76
CA GLY A 36 -7.75 3.46 -21.79
C GLY A 36 -8.68 4.57 -21.28
N VAL A 37 -9.25 4.43 -20.07
CA VAL A 37 -10.15 5.45 -19.47
C VAL A 37 -9.50 6.27 -18.38
N VAL A 38 -8.54 5.68 -17.67
CA VAL A 38 -7.68 6.39 -16.74
C VAL A 38 -6.68 7.10 -17.59
N GLU A 39 -6.86 8.40 -17.80
CA GLU A 39 -5.75 9.25 -18.18
C GLU A 39 -4.61 8.95 -17.19
N PRO A 40 -3.39 8.69 -17.67
CA PRO A 40 -2.26 8.60 -16.77
C PRO A 40 -2.28 9.90 -15.97
N ASP A 41 -2.65 9.77 -14.71
CA ASP A 41 -2.29 10.77 -13.74
C ASP A 41 -0.78 10.64 -13.70
N ASP A 42 -0.09 11.47 -14.49
CA ASP A 42 1.38 11.59 -14.52
C ASP A 42 1.94 11.81 -13.08
N GLU A 43 1.04 12.05 -12.12
CA GLU A 43 1.22 12.18 -10.70
C GLU A 43 1.18 10.85 -9.90
N ARG A 44 1.33 9.67 -10.51
CA ARG A 44 2.00 8.58 -9.79
C ARG A 44 3.50 8.80 -9.87
N ASP A 45 3.93 9.80 -9.10
CA ASP A 45 5.29 10.31 -9.06
C ASP A 45 6.26 9.26 -8.47
N THR A 46 6.62 8.27 -9.29
CA THR A 46 7.42 7.10 -8.89
C THR A 46 8.90 7.47 -8.72
N ASP A 47 9.30 8.64 -9.22
CA ASP A 47 10.62 9.24 -9.07
C ASP A 47 10.72 10.20 -7.87
N ALA A 48 9.60 10.50 -7.20
CA ALA A 48 9.62 11.37 -6.02
C ALA A 48 10.39 10.73 -4.88
N ILE A 49 11.42 11.42 -4.40
CA ILE A 49 12.16 11.00 -3.21
C ILE A 49 11.49 11.63 -1.99
N ALA A 50 11.32 10.85 -0.93
CA ALA A 50 10.62 11.28 0.28
C ALA A 50 11.44 11.06 1.56
N VAL A 51 11.30 12.00 2.50
CA VAL A 51 11.73 11.86 3.89
C VAL A 51 10.54 12.01 4.80
N ALA A 52 10.39 11.06 5.73
CA ALA A 52 9.35 11.07 6.75
C ALA A 52 9.99 11.37 8.11
N THR A 53 9.46 12.38 8.79
CA THR A 53 9.86 12.74 10.15
C THR A 53 8.67 12.59 11.10
N LEU A 54 8.81 11.72 12.10
CA LEU A 54 7.86 11.57 13.19
C LEU A 54 8.39 12.25 14.45
N SER A 55 7.61 13.18 15.01
CA SER A 55 7.89 13.78 16.32
C SER A 55 6.82 13.36 17.33
N VAL A 56 7.24 12.73 18.43
CA VAL A 56 6.37 12.29 19.53
C VAL A 56 7.12 12.42 20.86
N ASP A 57 6.49 13.05 21.86
CA ASP A 57 7.03 13.15 23.23
C ASP A 57 8.47 13.69 23.31
N GLY A 58 8.78 14.71 22.49
CA GLY A 58 10.13 15.29 22.39
C GLY A 58 11.14 14.45 21.58
N ARG A 59 10.80 13.20 21.22
CA ARG A 59 11.61 12.34 20.36
C ARG A 59 11.30 12.61 18.89
N ARG A 60 12.35 12.62 18.06
CA ARG A 60 12.24 12.73 16.60
C ARG A 60 12.88 11.51 15.94
N ILE A 61 12.18 10.93 14.98
CA ILE A 61 12.65 9.81 14.16
C ILE A 61 12.50 10.24 12.70
N THR A 62 13.56 10.09 11.92
CA THR A 62 13.59 10.46 10.50
C THR A 62 13.93 9.21 9.69
N VAL A 63 13.18 9.00 8.59
CA VAL A 63 13.36 7.88 7.67
C VAL A 63 13.37 8.42 6.24
N GLY A 64 14.35 8.02 5.45
CA GLY A 64 14.55 8.50 4.09
C GLY A 64 15.84 9.32 3.95
N PRO A 65 16.26 9.59 2.70
CA PRO A 65 17.42 10.44 2.43
C PRO A 65 17.20 11.88 2.89
N ALA A 66 18.27 12.67 2.97
CA ALA A 66 18.14 14.10 3.20
C ALA A 66 17.54 14.79 1.96
N PRO A 67 16.65 15.78 2.12
CA PRO A 67 16.14 16.56 0.99
C PRO A 67 17.27 17.20 0.19
N SER A 68 17.17 17.17 -1.15
CA SER A 68 18.03 17.98 -2.02
C SER A 68 17.39 19.34 -2.30
N ASP A 69 18.14 20.26 -2.90
CA ASP A 69 17.73 21.66 -3.15
C ASP A 69 16.65 21.81 -4.27
N GLY A 70 15.89 20.75 -4.54
CA GLY A 70 14.86 20.69 -5.59
C GLY A 70 13.49 21.20 -5.16
N GLU A 71 12.51 21.08 -6.04
CA GLU A 71 11.13 21.46 -5.72
C GLU A 71 10.62 20.55 -4.59
N THR A 72 10.20 21.15 -3.49
CA THR A 72 9.86 20.42 -2.27
C THR A 72 8.40 20.63 -1.91
N MET A 73 7.68 19.52 -1.70
CA MET A 73 6.33 19.55 -1.14
C MET A 73 6.34 18.92 0.25
N THR A 74 5.70 19.57 1.22
CA THR A 74 5.63 19.07 2.60
C THR A 74 4.19 18.92 3.06
N ALA A 75 3.84 17.72 3.51
CA ALA A 75 2.57 17.41 4.14
C ALA A 75 2.78 17.05 5.60
N SER A 76 1.90 17.51 6.48
CA SER A 76 1.99 17.26 7.91
C SER A 76 0.64 16.80 8.48
N ARG A 77 0.67 15.75 9.31
CA ARG A 77 -0.54 15.18 9.93
C ARG A 77 -0.31 14.83 11.39
N ARG A 78 -1.32 15.09 12.24
CA ARG A 78 -1.35 14.56 13.61
C ARG A 78 -1.75 13.09 13.58
N VAL A 79 -0.98 12.25 14.27
CA VAL A 79 -1.15 10.80 14.31
C VAL A 79 -1.10 10.32 15.76
N ALA A 80 -1.87 9.28 16.08
CA ALA A 80 -1.75 8.60 17.36
C ALA A 80 -0.60 7.59 17.29
N VAL A 81 0.35 7.68 18.22
CA VAL A 81 1.55 6.84 18.24
C VAL A 81 1.56 6.01 19.52
N ARG A 82 1.67 4.69 19.37
CA ARG A 82 1.87 3.80 20.51
C ARG A 82 3.34 3.76 20.89
N THR A 83 3.69 4.29 22.07
CA THR A 83 5.08 4.34 22.56
C THR A 83 5.43 3.18 23.48
N ALA A 84 4.42 2.54 24.08
CA ALA A 84 4.54 1.33 24.89
C ALA A 84 3.20 0.55 24.83
N PRO A 85 3.14 -0.72 25.29
CA PRO A 85 1.87 -1.44 25.43
C PRO A 85 0.86 -0.63 26.25
N GLY A 86 -0.32 -0.38 25.67
CA GLY A 86 -1.38 0.42 26.31
C GLY A 86 -1.14 1.94 26.36
N VAL A 87 0.01 2.45 25.93
CA VAL A 87 0.35 3.88 25.99
C VAL A 87 0.35 4.49 24.59
N VAL A 88 -0.61 5.37 24.32
CA VAL A 88 -0.74 6.12 23.07
C VAL A 88 -0.52 7.59 23.34
N ARG A 89 0.38 8.22 22.59
CA ARG A 89 0.66 9.66 22.64
C ARG A 89 0.38 10.30 21.27
N PRO A 90 -0.10 11.56 21.25
CA PRO A 90 -0.20 12.29 20.00
C PRO A 90 1.22 12.58 19.46
N GLY A 91 1.39 12.34 18.16
CA GLY A 91 2.59 12.69 17.40
C GLY A 91 2.24 13.52 16.18
N ARG A 92 3.27 14.12 15.58
CA ARG A 92 3.18 14.81 14.28
C ARG A 92 4.07 14.07 13.29
N LEU A 93 3.47 13.57 12.23
CA LEU A 93 4.15 13.02 11.06
C LEU A 93 4.26 14.13 10.01
N SER A 94 5.47 14.42 9.57
CA SER A 94 5.74 15.29 8.42
C SER A 94 6.39 14.46 7.34
N ILE A 95 5.89 14.57 6.11
CA ILE A 95 6.46 13.96 4.92
C ILE A 95 6.87 15.11 4.02
N THR A 96 8.12 15.08 3.59
CA THR A 96 8.68 16.03 2.64
C THR A 96 9.12 15.23 1.43
N VAL A 97 8.59 15.59 0.26
CA VAL A 97 8.93 14.97 -1.03
C VAL A 97 9.64 15.99 -1.91
N TRP A 98 10.58 15.55 -2.74
CA TRP A 98 11.32 16.44 -3.63
C TRP A 98 11.73 15.77 -4.95
N ARG A 99 12.01 16.63 -5.94
CA ARG A 99 12.54 16.30 -7.28
C ARG A 99 13.52 17.37 -7.75
#